data_AF-A0A8T2MVA9-F1
#
_entry.id   AF-A0A8T2MVA9-F1
#
_cell.length_a   1.000
_cell.length_b   1.000
_cell.length_c   1.000
_cell.angle_alpha   90.00
_cell.angle_beta   90.00
_cell.angle_gamma   90.00
#
_symmetry.space_group_name_H-M   'P 1'
#
loop_
_entity.id
_entity.type
_entity.pdbx_description
1 polymer ?
#
loop_
_entity_poly.entity_id
_entity_poly.type
_entity_poly.pdbx_seq_one_letter_code
_entity_poly.pdbx_strand_id
1 'polypeptide(L)'
;MNNLNDTTGWNIRPGPREDGENNKWNYALLVPMLCLAAFRWIWTRESQRQIREAEAGCNGELKAASSQLDAKYREAVTECCQEAARMELELERERQRVKGYRQALHSQGQQVLEERKQLQQEREALEEEKREIDRRGPAGVLLRDALEGQRDWQLQAATVLREFEAGLVERQSALCNAFLPRRRRLVMERNLLLRAAEEPLARELNMDRDLMDIFINDRHCADLLNTDRRQNGSLMWVYLRVWQLQVTLQTHKRAHKSLQGVEPDPNHTM
;
A
#
# COMPACT_ATOMS: atom_id res chain seq x y z
N MET A 1 -56.51 -39.13 25.64
CA MET A 1 -55.92 -39.82 26.80
C MET A 1 -56.72 -39.46 28.05
N ASN A 2 -57.49 -40.44 28.49
CA ASN A 2 -58.14 -40.71 29.79
C ASN A 2 -58.59 -39.54 30.69
N ASN A 3 -59.90 -39.35 30.70
CA ASN A 3 -60.66 -38.48 31.61
C ASN A 3 -60.98 -39.29 32.89
N LEU A 4 -60.33 -38.97 34.01
CA LEU A 4 -60.43 -39.70 35.29
C LEU A 4 -61.44 -39.05 36.24
N ASN A 5 -62.69 -38.87 35.80
CA ASN A 5 -63.73 -38.28 36.67
C ASN A 5 -65.03 -39.11 36.78
N ASP A 6 -64.93 -40.43 36.58
CA ASP A 6 -66.00 -41.35 36.96
C ASP A 6 -65.74 -41.94 38.35
N THR A 7 -66.46 -41.43 39.36
CA THR A 7 -66.61 -42.11 40.65
C THR A 7 -68.02 -42.68 40.74
N THR A 8 -68.19 -43.87 40.16
CA THR A 8 -69.34 -44.74 40.36
C THR A 8 -69.23 -45.46 41.72
N GLY A 9 -70.31 -45.37 42.51
CA GLY A 9 -70.75 -46.50 43.33
C GLY A 9 -70.27 -46.58 44.79
N TRP A 10 -70.57 -45.60 45.63
CA TRP A 10 -70.61 -45.81 47.10
C TRP A 10 -71.78 -45.06 47.75
N ASN A 11 -73.00 -45.56 47.53
CA ASN A 11 -74.17 -45.20 48.35
C ASN A 11 -74.48 -46.37 49.28
N ILE A 12 -73.92 -46.36 50.48
CA ILE A 12 -74.32 -47.26 51.57
C ILE A 12 -75.55 -46.65 52.24
N ARG A 13 -76.73 -47.28 52.07
CA ARG A 13 -77.92 -47.02 52.89
C ARG A 13 -77.75 -47.70 54.25
N PRO A 14 -78.01 -47.02 55.39
CA PRO A 14 -78.17 -47.72 56.66
C PRO A 14 -79.60 -48.29 56.76
N GLY A 15 -79.69 -49.61 56.98
CA GLY A 15 -80.92 -50.30 57.40
C GLY A 15 -81.25 -50.03 58.88
N PRO A 16 -82.48 -50.36 59.32
CA PRO A 16 -83.01 -49.98 60.63
C PRO A 16 -82.29 -50.71 61.78
N ARG A 17 -82.19 -50.00 62.91
CA ARG A 17 -81.64 -50.48 64.19
C ARG A 17 -82.42 -51.68 64.72
N GLU A 18 -81.69 -52.69 65.16
CA GLU A 18 -82.10 -53.61 66.22
C GLU A 18 -80.97 -53.75 67.26
N ASP A 19 -81.39 -54.10 68.47
CA ASP A 19 -80.76 -53.93 69.76
C ASP A 19 -79.53 -54.80 70.05
N GLY A 20 -78.69 -54.32 70.98
CA GLY A 20 -77.95 -55.17 71.92
C GLY A 20 -76.49 -55.54 71.58
N GLU A 21 -75.62 -55.41 72.59
CA GLU A 21 -74.27 -56.00 72.73
C GLU A 21 -73.02 -55.33 72.08
N ASN A 22 -72.28 -54.64 72.96
CA ASN A 22 -70.82 -54.76 73.18
C ASN A 22 -69.84 -54.64 71.98
N ASN A 23 -69.54 -53.40 71.59
CA ASN A 23 -68.66 -52.98 70.48
C ASN A 23 -67.12 -53.13 70.74
N LYS A 24 -66.63 -54.28 71.21
CA LYS A 24 -65.17 -54.49 71.44
C LYS A 24 -64.35 -54.83 70.18
N TRP A 25 -64.98 -55.32 69.10
CA TRP A 25 -64.29 -55.72 67.85
C TRP A 25 -64.19 -54.62 66.78
N ASN A 26 -64.89 -53.49 66.95
CA ASN A 26 -64.91 -52.41 65.95
C ASN A 26 -63.56 -51.64 65.89
N TYR A 27 -62.84 -51.56 67.02
CA TYR A 27 -61.54 -50.89 67.10
C TYR A 27 -60.42 -51.63 66.34
N ALA A 28 -60.48 -52.96 66.24
CA ALA A 28 -59.44 -53.76 65.58
C ALA A 28 -59.35 -53.54 64.06
N LEU A 29 -60.46 -53.16 63.41
CA LEU A 29 -60.53 -52.82 61.98
C LEU A 29 -60.51 -51.31 61.73
N LEU A 30 -61.11 -50.50 62.60
CA LEU A 30 -61.10 -49.04 62.48
C LEU A 30 -59.70 -48.44 62.66
N VAL A 31 -58.92 -48.92 63.63
CA VAL A 31 -57.61 -48.32 63.93
C VAL A 31 -56.64 -48.49 62.74
N PRO A 32 -56.45 -49.70 62.15
CA PRO A 32 -55.61 -49.84 60.96
C PRO A 32 -56.10 -49.03 59.75
N MET A 33 -57.42 -48.94 59.53
CA MET A 33 -57.99 -48.16 58.42
C MET A 33 -57.77 -46.65 58.59
N LEU A 34 -57.92 -46.14 59.82
CA LEU A 34 -57.60 -44.75 60.16
C LEU A 34 -56.09 -44.47 60.03
N CYS A 35 -55.23 -45.41 60.45
CA CYS A 35 -53.79 -45.32 60.26
C CYS A 35 -53.39 -45.30 58.77
N LEU A 36 -54.02 -46.11 57.92
CA LEU A 36 -53.79 -46.12 56.47
C LEU A 36 -54.29 -44.84 55.79
N ALA A 37 -55.45 -44.32 56.19
CA ALA A 37 -55.97 -43.06 55.68
C ALA A 37 -55.07 -41.88 56.08
N ALA A 38 -54.61 -41.85 57.34
CA ALA A 38 -53.65 -40.86 57.82
C ALA A 38 -52.30 -40.98 57.09
N PHE A 39 -51.79 -42.20 56.88
CA PHE A 39 -50.55 -42.43 56.12
C PHE A 39 -50.69 -42.00 54.66
N ARG A 40 -51.80 -42.35 53.99
CA ARG A 40 -52.08 -41.92 52.61
C ARG A 40 -52.19 -40.40 52.51
N TRP A 41 -52.81 -39.74 53.50
CA TRP A 41 -52.89 -38.28 53.57
C TRP A 41 -51.53 -37.63 53.79
N ILE A 42 -50.74 -38.13 54.75
CA ILE A 42 -49.37 -37.66 55.02
C ILE A 42 -48.51 -37.84 53.76
N TRP A 43 -48.55 -39.02 53.13
CA TRP A 43 -47.77 -39.32 51.93
C TRP A 43 -48.18 -38.47 50.72
N THR A 44 -49.49 -38.29 50.52
CA THR A 44 -50.02 -37.45 49.43
C THR A 44 -49.67 -35.98 49.65
N ARG A 45 -49.73 -35.50 50.91
CA ARG A 45 -49.32 -34.15 51.28
C ARG A 45 -47.83 -33.93 51.04
N GLU A 46 -46.99 -34.88 51.44
CA GLU A 46 -45.53 -34.78 51.26
C GLU A 46 -45.14 -34.90 49.78
N SER A 47 -45.79 -35.79 49.03
CA SER A 47 -45.61 -35.91 47.58
C SER A 47 -46.06 -34.65 46.83
N GLN A 48 -47.22 -34.08 47.17
CA GLN A 48 -47.66 -32.80 46.59
C GLN A 48 -46.71 -31.66 46.93
N ARG A 49 -46.13 -31.67 48.13
CA ARG A 49 -45.13 -30.68 48.53
C ARG A 49 -43.88 -30.80 47.68
N GLN A 50 -43.33 -32.00 47.51
CA GLN A 50 -42.14 -32.25 46.68
C GLN A 50 -42.39 -31.90 45.21
N ILE A 51 -43.58 -32.20 44.68
CA ILE A 51 -43.96 -31.83 43.30
C ILE A 51 -43.99 -30.30 43.16
N ARG A 52 -44.59 -29.58 44.12
CA ARG A 52 -44.64 -28.12 44.08
C ARG A 52 -43.27 -27.48 44.23
N GLU A 53 -42.41 -28.03 45.08
CA GLU A 53 -41.03 -27.57 45.26
C GLU A 53 -40.22 -27.79 43.96
N ALA A 54 -40.36 -28.96 43.33
CA ALA A 54 -39.73 -29.25 42.04
C ALA A 54 -40.28 -28.38 40.90
N GLU A 55 -41.60 -28.17 40.83
CA GLU A 55 -42.25 -27.31 39.83
C GLU A 55 -41.83 -25.84 40.01
N ALA A 56 -41.75 -25.35 41.25
CA ALA A 56 -41.27 -24.01 41.55
C ALA A 56 -39.79 -23.86 41.17
N GLY A 57 -38.95 -24.87 41.45
CA GLY A 57 -37.55 -24.92 41.04
C GLY A 57 -37.39 -24.86 39.52
N CYS A 58 -38.02 -25.79 38.79
CA CYS A 58 -38.00 -25.83 37.33
C CYS A 58 -38.53 -24.53 36.69
N ASN A 59 -39.62 -23.96 37.21
CA ASN A 59 -40.17 -22.70 36.70
C ASN A 59 -39.24 -21.51 36.99
N GLY A 60 -38.58 -21.50 38.15
CA GLY A 60 -37.55 -20.52 38.48
C GLY A 60 -36.37 -20.57 37.52
N GLU A 61 -35.84 -21.77 37.27
CA GLU A 61 -34.75 -22.00 36.31
C GLU A 61 -35.14 -21.62 34.89
N LEU A 62 -36.36 -21.99 34.45
CA LEU A 62 -36.85 -21.65 33.11
C LEU A 62 -37.02 -20.15 32.92
N LYS A 63 -37.50 -19.42 33.93
CA LYS A 63 -37.59 -17.95 33.91
C LYS A 63 -36.21 -17.31 33.90
N ALA A 64 -35.27 -17.82 34.70
CA ALA A 64 -33.90 -17.35 34.70
C ALA A 64 -33.24 -17.56 33.34
N ALA A 65 -33.38 -18.76 32.75
CA ALA A 65 -32.87 -19.08 31.43
C ALA A 65 -33.50 -18.22 30.32
N SER A 66 -34.83 -18.03 30.35
CA SER A 66 -35.55 -17.18 29.38
C SER A 66 -35.08 -15.72 29.47
N SER A 67 -35.03 -15.15 30.67
CA SER A 67 -34.58 -13.76 30.85
C SER A 67 -33.12 -13.55 30.46
N GLN A 68 -32.26 -14.54 30.71
CA GLN A 68 -30.86 -14.51 30.27
C GLN A 68 -30.74 -14.58 28.74
N LEU A 69 -31.55 -15.42 28.09
CA LEU A 69 -31.55 -15.54 26.63
C LEU A 69 -32.09 -14.26 25.97
N ASP A 70 -33.14 -13.66 26.52
CA ASP A 70 -33.67 -12.36 26.07
C ASP A 70 -32.64 -11.24 26.23
N ALA A 71 -31.89 -11.22 27.34
CA ALA A 71 -30.83 -10.25 27.55
C ALA A 71 -29.71 -10.39 26.50
N LYS A 72 -29.23 -11.63 26.27
CA LYS A 72 -28.22 -11.93 25.25
C LYS A 72 -28.70 -11.60 23.84
N TYR A 73 -29.96 -11.89 23.54
CA TYR A 73 -30.55 -11.56 22.24
C TYR A 73 -30.57 -10.04 22.03
N ARG A 74 -31.01 -9.27 23.03
CA ARG A 74 -31.03 -7.80 22.94
C ARG A 74 -29.63 -7.24 22.77
N GLU A 75 -28.65 -7.74 23.54
CA GLU A 75 -27.25 -7.35 23.42
C GLU A 75 -26.72 -7.60 22.01
N ALA A 76 -26.88 -8.82 21.48
CA ALA A 76 -26.47 -9.18 20.13
C ALA A 76 -27.14 -8.32 19.05
N VAL A 77 -28.43 -7.98 19.20
CA VAL A 77 -29.13 -7.09 18.28
C VAL A 77 -28.55 -5.67 18.34
N THR A 78 -28.28 -5.15 19.54
CA THR A 78 -27.68 -3.81 19.68
C THR A 78 -26.26 -3.74 19.11
N GLU A 79 -25.46 -4.79 19.31
CA GLU A 79 -24.12 -4.90 18.73
C GLU A 79 -24.19 -4.95 17.21
N CYS A 80 -25.03 -5.83 16.64
CA CYS A 80 -25.27 -5.90 15.19
C CYS A 80 -25.73 -4.55 14.61
N CYS A 81 -26.62 -3.84 15.28
CA CYS A 81 -27.08 -2.52 14.83
C CYS A 81 -25.94 -1.49 14.86
N GLN A 82 -25.09 -1.50 15.89
CA GLN A 82 -23.94 -0.60 15.98
C GLN A 82 -22.89 -0.88 14.91
N GLU A 83 -22.59 -2.16 14.67
CA GLU A 83 -21.67 -2.59 13.62
C GLU A 83 -22.20 -2.23 12.23
N ALA A 84 -23.49 -2.46 11.96
CA ALA A 84 -24.11 -2.08 10.70
C ALA A 84 -24.01 -0.56 10.46
N ALA A 85 -24.37 0.26 11.46
CA ALA A 85 -24.27 1.73 11.36
C ALA A 85 -22.83 2.20 11.13
N ARG A 86 -21.85 1.55 11.78
CA ARG A 86 -20.42 1.84 11.56
C ARG A 86 -20.00 1.54 10.13
N MET A 87 -20.38 0.37 9.60
CA MET A 87 -20.02 -0.06 8.24
C MET A 87 -20.68 0.84 7.18
N GLU A 88 -21.92 1.29 7.42
CA GLU A 88 -22.59 2.27 6.56
C GLU A 88 -21.82 3.60 6.50
N LEU A 89 -21.35 4.10 7.65
CA LEU A 89 -20.56 5.32 7.69
C LEU A 89 -19.21 5.17 6.96
N GLU A 90 -18.54 4.03 7.13
CA GLU A 90 -17.29 3.74 6.41
C GLU A 90 -17.51 3.68 4.90
N LEU A 91 -18.61 3.05 4.45
CA LEU A 91 -19.01 3.00 3.04
C LEU A 91 -19.26 4.40 2.47
N GLU A 92 -19.93 5.28 3.21
CA GLU A 92 -20.16 6.66 2.78
C GLU A 92 -18.85 7.44 2.64
N ARG A 93 -17.91 7.27 3.58
CA ARG A 93 -16.57 7.88 3.50
C ARG A 93 -15.79 7.39 2.29
N GLU A 94 -15.84 6.10 1.98
CA GLU A 94 -15.19 5.56 0.77
C GLU A 94 -15.86 6.09 -0.50
N ARG A 95 -17.19 6.16 -0.55
CA ARG A 95 -17.92 6.76 -1.68
C ARG A 95 -17.52 8.22 -1.91
N GLN A 96 -17.36 9.00 -0.85
CA GLN A 96 -16.88 10.39 -0.95
C GLN A 96 -15.43 10.46 -1.45
N ARG A 97 -14.53 9.60 -0.95
CA ARG A 97 -13.14 9.51 -1.43
C ARG A 97 -13.07 9.14 -2.90
N VAL A 98 -13.83 8.14 -3.35
CA VAL A 98 -13.89 7.73 -4.76
C VAL A 98 -14.39 8.87 -5.64
N LYS A 99 -15.39 9.63 -5.19
CA LYS A 99 -15.85 10.84 -5.92
C LYS A 99 -14.74 11.89 -6.02
N GLY A 100 -14.02 12.15 -4.93
CA GLY A 100 -12.88 13.06 -4.91
C GLY A 100 -11.77 12.63 -5.86
N TYR A 101 -11.39 11.34 -5.84
CA TYR A 101 -10.39 10.79 -6.77
C TYR A 101 -10.84 10.89 -8.23
N ARG A 102 -12.12 10.63 -8.52
CA ARG A 102 -12.66 10.76 -9.88
C ARG A 102 -12.59 12.19 -10.38
N GLN A 103 -12.90 13.17 -9.53
CA GLN A 103 -12.78 14.60 -9.87
C GLN A 103 -11.33 15.00 -10.10
N ALA A 104 -10.41 14.57 -9.22
CA ALA A 104 -8.98 14.85 -9.36
C ALA A 104 -8.39 14.22 -10.64
N LEU A 105 -8.79 12.99 -10.97
CA LEU A 105 -8.40 12.34 -12.23
C LEU A 105 -8.94 13.08 -13.45
N HIS A 106 -10.17 13.59 -13.37
CA HIS A 106 -10.74 14.40 -14.46
C HIS A 106 -9.98 15.72 -14.64
N SER A 107 -9.70 16.45 -13.56
CA SER A 107 -8.95 17.71 -13.63
C SER A 107 -7.53 17.48 -14.13
N GLN A 108 -6.86 16.43 -13.65
CA GLN A 108 -5.53 16.06 -14.14
C GLN A 108 -5.57 15.66 -15.61
N GLY A 109 -6.59 14.91 -16.04
CA GLY A 109 -6.80 14.57 -17.44
C GLY A 109 -6.99 15.80 -18.33
N GLN A 110 -7.77 16.78 -17.87
CA GLN A 110 -7.94 18.05 -18.58
C GLN A 110 -6.63 18.83 -18.69
N GLN A 111 -5.88 18.94 -17.58
CA GLN A 111 -4.58 19.61 -17.57
C GLN A 111 -3.60 18.99 -18.57
N VAL A 112 -3.49 17.65 -18.59
CA VAL A 112 -2.61 16.95 -19.54
C VAL A 112 -3.04 17.17 -20.99
N LEU A 113 -4.34 17.25 -21.26
CA LEU A 113 -4.84 17.56 -22.61
C LEU A 113 -4.51 19.00 -23.03
N GLU A 114 -4.61 19.96 -22.11
CA GLU A 114 -4.22 21.35 -22.35
C GLU A 114 -2.72 21.48 -22.59
N GLU A 115 -1.89 20.87 -21.75
CA GLU A 115 -0.42 20.82 -21.93
C GLU A 115 -0.05 20.18 -23.27
N ARG A 116 -0.69 19.07 -23.63
CA ARG A 116 -0.48 18.43 -24.94
C ARG A 116 -0.84 19.36 -26.10
N LYS A 117 -1.93 20.12 -25.97
CA LYS A 117 -2.33 21.10 -26.99
C LYS A 117 -1.33 22.25 -27.10
N GLN A 118 -0.83 22.76 -25.97
CA GLN A 118 0.22 23.79 -25.94
C GLN A 118 1.51 23.28 -26.60
N LEU A 119 1.99 22.10 -26.22
CA LEU A 119 3.19 21.49 -26.82
C LEU A 119 3.02 21.23 -28.32
N GLN A 120 1.81 20.89 -28.77
CA GLN A 120 1.52 20.72 -30.19
C GLN A 120 1.60 22.05 -30.95
N GLN A 121 1.06 23.13 -30.37
CA GLN A 121 1.17 24.48 -30.94
C GLN A 121 2.62 24.98 -30.98
N GLU A 122 3.39 24.75 -29.91
CA GLU A 122 4.81 25.09 -29.86
C GLU A 122 5.61 24.32 -30.92
N ARG A 123 5.32 23.02 -31.10
CA ARG A 123 5.93 22.22 -32.18
C ARG A 123 5.62 22.77 -33.55
N GLU A 124 4.36 23.10 -33.82
CA GLU A 124 3.95 23.69 -35.11
C GLU A 124 4.63 25.04 -35.35
N ALA A 125 4.71 25.90 -34.33
CA ALA A 125 5.42 27.18 -34.40
C ALA A 125 6.92 26.99 -34.67
N LEU A 126 7.58 26.05 -33.99
CA LEU A 126 9.00 25.72 -34.23
C LEU A 126 9.23 25.12 -35.62
N GLU A 127 8.31 24.30 -36.12
CA GLU A 127 8.39 23.77 -37.48
C GLU A 127 8.19 24.87 -38.53
N GLU A 128 7.33 25.84 -38.29
CA GLU A 128 7.18 27.02 -39.14
C GLU A 128 8.43 27.90 -39.12
N GLU A 129 9.00 28.18 -37.96
CA GLU A 129 10.26 28.93 -37.82
C GLU A 129 11.40 28.21 -38.55
N LYS A 130 11.50 26.88 -38.41
CA LYS A 130 12.46 26.07 -39.17
C LYS A 130 12.27 26.25 -40.67
N ARG A 131 11.02 26.15 -41.16
CA ARG A 131 10.70 26.37 -42.59
C ARG A 131 11.02 27.80 -43.03
N GLU A 132 10.86 28.78 -42.15
CA GLU A 132 11.23 30.17 -42.45
C GLU A 132 12.74 30.31 -42.62
N ILE A 133 13.54 29.70 -41.72
CA ILE A 133 14.99 29.63 -41.87
C ILE A 133 15.36 28.88 -43.17
N ASP A 134 14.61 27.85 -43.57
CA ASP A 134 14.77 27.19 -44.89
C ASP A 134 14.54 28.15 -46.05
N ARG A 135 13.55 29.04 -45.93
CA ARG A 135 13.21 30.04 -46.96
C ARG A 135 14.15 31.24 -47.02
N ARG A 136 14.86 31.58 -45.93
CA ARG A 136 15.81 32.70 -45.86
C ARG A 136 17.08 32.51 -46.72
N GLY A 137 17.09 31.50 -47.60
CA GLY A 137 18.11 31.32 -48.63
C GLY A 137 19.44 30.78 -48.09
N PRO A 138 20.58 31.10 -48.72
CA PRO A 138 21.89 30.53 -48.37
C PRO A 138 22.29 30.74 -46.90
N ALA A 139 21.96 31.90 -46.31
CA ALA A 139 22.26 32.19 -44.91
C ALA A 139 21.51 31.26 -43.92
N GLY A 140 20.28 30.86 -44.28
CA GLY A 140 19.50 29.93 -43.47
C GLY A 140 20.01 28.49 -43.54
N VAL A 141 20.53 28.06 -44.70
CA VAL A 141 21.23 26.78 -44.86
C VAL A 141 22.48 26.73 -43.97
N LEU A 142 23.31 27.77 -44.02
CA LEU A 142 24.52 27.87 -43.20
C LEU A 142 24.22 27.84 -41.69
N LEU A 143 23.15 28.52 -41.26
CA LEU A 143 22.73 28.49 -39.86
C LEU A 143 22.27 27.09 -39.43
N ARG A 144 21.53 26.37 -40.28
CA ARG A 144 21.13 24.98 -39.99
C ARG A 144 22.33 24.06 -39.90
N ASP A 145 23.22 24.10 -40.89
CA ASP A 145 24.42 23.26 -40.91
C ASP A 145 25.29 23.51 -39.66
N ALA A 146 25.40 24.76 -39.21
CA ALA A 146 26.08 25.12 -37.97
C ALA A 146 25.38 24.55 -36.71
N LEU A 147 24.04 24.62 -36.64
CA LEU A 147 23.26 24.09 -35.52
C LEU A 147 23.27 22.56 -35.48
N GLU A 148 23.19 21.89 -36.63
CA GLU A 148 23.30 20.44 -36.75
C GLU A 148 24.70 19.97 -36.34
N GLY A 149 25.76 20.61 -36.85
CA GLY A 149 27.13 20.32 -36.43
C GLY A 149 27.35 20.53 -34.92
N GLN A 150 26.70 21.53 -34.32
CA GLN A 150 26.74 21.75 -32.88
C GLN A 150 26.02 20.61 -32.12
N ARG A 151 24.86 20.18 -32.59
CA ARG A 151 24.08 19.08 -31.98
C ARG A 151 24.84 17.76 -32.05
N ASP A 152 25.44 17.46 -33.20
CA ASP A 152 26.23 16.25 -33.40
C ASP A 152 27.44 16.23 -32.47
N TRP A 153 28.13 17.36 -32.33
CA TRP A 153 29.23 17.48 -31.38
C TRP A 153 28.78 17.29 -29.93
N GLN A 154 27.63 17.84 -29.53
CA GLN A 154 27.08 17.61 -28.19
C GLN A 154 26.75 16.14 -27.94
N LEU A 155 26.18 15.46 -28.93
CA LEU A 155 25.86 14.03 -28.84
C LEU A 155 27.12 13.18 -28.71
N GLN A 156 28.14 13.49 -29.51
CA GLN A 156 29.46 12.86 -29.40
C GLN A 156 30.07 13.09 -28.02
N ALA A 157 30.01 14.32 -27.51
CA ALA A 157 30.54 14.65 -26.20
C ALA A 157 29.82 13.95 -25.05
N ALA A 158 28.50 13.87 -25.11
CA ALA A 158 27.70 13.11 -24.13
C ALA A 158 28.04 11.61 -24.18
N THR A 159 28.30 11.06 -25.37
CA THR A 159 28.67 9.65 -25.54
C THR A 159 30.02 9.36 -24.92
N VAL A 160 31.04 10.16 -25.26
CA VAL A 160 32.39 10.06 -24.68
C VAL A 160 32.33 10.16 -23.15
N LEU A 161 31.65 11.16 -22.60
CA LEU A 161 31.54 11.31 -21.15
C LEU A 161 30.85 10.12 -20.47
N ARG A 162 29.84 9.52 -21.11
CA ARG A 162 29.19 8.30 -20.59
C ARG A 162 30.12 7.09 -20.59
N GLU A 163 31.00 6.96 -21.57
CA GLU A 163 32.01 5.89 -21.58
C GLU A 163 33.02 6.05 -20.44
N PHE A 164 33.50 7.28 -20.21
CA PHE A 164 34.37 7.58 -19.07
C PHE A 164 33.66 7.37 -17.74
N GLU A 165 32.38 7.77 -17.60
CA GLU A 165 31.56 7.48 -16.42
C GLU A 165 31.50 5.98 -16.15
N ALA A 166 31.16 5.17 -17.17
CA ALA A 166 31.08 3.72 -17.02
C ALA A 166 32.41 3.11 -16.57
N GLY A 167 33.52 3.51 -17.20
CA GLY A 167 34.84 3.02 -16.81
C GLY A 167 35.28 3.45 -15.42
N LEU A 168 34.93 4.67 -14.98
CA LEU A 168 35.18 5.14 -13.61
C LEU A 168 34.36 4.36 -12.59
N VAL A 169 33.08 4.10 -12.87
CA VAL A 169 32.21 3.27 -12.00
C VAL A 169 32.76 1.85 -11.88
N GLU A 170 33.23 1.25 -12.97
CA GLU A 170 33.86 -0.08 -12.93
C GLU A 170 35.16 -0.08 -12.12
N ARG A 171 36.02 0.92 -12.34
CA ARG A 171 37.25 1.10 -11.56
C ARG A 171 36.95 1.24 -10.08
N GLN A 172 35.95 2.05 -9.72
CA GLN A 172 35.61 2.31 -8.32
C GLN A 172 34.95 1.10 -7.66
N SER A 173 34.10 0.38 -8.37
CA SER A 173 33.58 -0.92 -7.93
C SER A 173 34.71 -1.93 -7.67
N ALA A 174 35.74 -1.97 -8.53
CA ALA A 174 36.91 -2.81 -8.34
C ALA A 174 37.82 -2.35 -7.18
N LEU A 175 37.84 -1.05 -6.88
CA LEU A 175 38.54 -0.52 -5.69
C LEU A 175 37.84 -0.95 -4.40
N CYS A 176 36.52 -0.82 -4.35
CA CYS A 176 35.71 -1.06 -3.16
C CYS A 176 35.45 -2.54 -2.89
N ASN A 177 35.68 -3.42 -3.88
CA ASN A 177 35.55 -4.85 -3.71
C ASN A 177 36.86 -5.47 -3.20
N ALA A 178 36.85 -5.98 -1.97
CA ALA A 178 38.00 -6.60 -1.33
C ALA A 178 38.53 -7.86 -2.06
N PHE A 179 37.70 -8.54 -2.84
CA PHE A 179 38.06 -9.78 -3.53
C PHE A 179 38.64 -9.57 -4.94
N LEU A 180 38.59 -8.35 -5.48
CA LEU A 180 39.09 -8.06 -6.83
C LEU A 180 40.61 -7.77 -6.81
N PRO A 181 41.42 -8.42 -7.67
CA PRO A 181 42.86 -8.21 -7.69
C PRO A 181 43.24 -6.79 -8.11
N ARG A 182 44.24 -6.20 -7.42
CA ARG A 182 44.82 -4.89 -7.76
C ARG A 182 45.26 -4.76 -9.23
N ARG A 183 45.73 -5.86 -9.82
CA ARG A 183 46.14 -5.92 -11.23
C ARG A 183 45.00 -5.53 -12.18
N ARG A 184 43.76 -5.94 -11.89
CA ARG A 184 42.60 -5.61 -12.74
C ARG A 184 42.28 -4.13 -12.70
N ARG A 185 42.37 -3.50 -11.52
CA ARG A 185 42.20 -2.04 -11.37
C ARG A 185 43.24 -1.25 -12.16
N LEU A 186 44.52 -1.63 -12.08
CA LEU A 186 45.60 -0.96 -12.83
C LEU A 186 45.42 -1.05 -14.35
N VAL A 187 44.86 -2.16 -14.85
CA VAL A 187 44.53 -2.30 -16.27
C VAL A 187 43.41 -1.33 -16.67
N MET A 188 42.37 -1.18 -15.83
CA MET A 188 41.30 -0.21 -16.07
C MET A 188 41.83 1.23 -16.08
N GLU A 189 42.64 1.60 -15.08
CA GLU A 189 43.25 2.94 -14.96
C GLU A 189 44.12 3.25 -16.19
N ARG A 190 44.94 2.30 -16.64
CA ARG A 190 45.73 2.45 -17.87
C ARG A 190 44.85 2.63 -19.11
N ASN A 191 43.81 1.82 -19.26
CA ASN A 191 42.92 1.89 -20.41
C ASN A 191 42.17 3.23 -20.46
N LEU A 192 41.73 3.76 -19.32
CA LEU A 192 41.09 5.06 -19.22
C LEU A 192 42.04 6.19 -19.63
N LEU A 193 43.29 6.16 -19.18
CA LEU A 193 44.29 7.17 -19.57
C LEU A 193 44.63 7.11 -21.05
N LEU A 194 44.77 5.91 -21.62
CA LEU A 194 45.01 5.73 -23.05
C LEU A 194 43.85 6.31 -23.87
N ARG A 195 42.60 6.01 -23.50
CA ARG A 195 41.43 6.61 -24.15
C ARG A 195 41.39 8.13 -24.01
N ALA A 196 41.74 8.66 -22.83
CA ALA A 196 41.80 10.11 -22.63
C ALA A 196 42.84 10.80 -23.52
N ALA A 197 43.92 10.10 -23.87
CA ALA A 197 44.94 10.58 -24.79
C ALA A 197 44.54 10.42 -26.27
N GLU A 198 43.78 9.38 -26.63
CA GLU A 198 43.33 9.15 -28.01
C GLU A 198 42.15 10.06 -28.38
N GLU A 199 41.17 10.17 -27.49
CA GLU A 199 39.92 10.87 -27.73
C GLU A 199 40.17 12.40 -27.80
N PRO A 200 39.88 13.07 -28.95
CA PRO A 200 40.13 14.50 -29.11
C PRO A 200 39.40 15.36 -28.09
N LEU A 201 38.16 15.01 -27.75
CA LEU A 201 37.41 15.76 -26.74
C LEU A 201 38.04 15.64 -25.36
N ALA A 202 38.51 14.44 -24.99
CA ALA A 202 39.12 14.21 -23.69
C ALA A 202 40.44 14.98 -23.53
N ARG A 203 41.21 15.11 -24.63
CA ARG A 203 42.39 15.97 -24.69
C ARG A 203 42.05 17.45 -24.54
N GLU A 204 41.01 17.93 -25.20
CA GLU A 204 40.56 19.33 -25.08
C GLU A 204 40.15 19.68 -23.64
N LEU A 205 39.56 18.71 -22.92
CA LEU A 205 39.14 18.84 -21.53
C LEU A 205 40.25 18.52 -20.51
N ASN A 206 41.46 18.15 -20.94
CA ASN A 206 42.57 17.71 -20.08
C ASN A 206 42.17 16.59 -19.10
N MET A 207 41.33 15.65 -19.55
CA MET A 207 40.81 14.56 -18.71
C MET A 207 41.92 13.64 -18.20
N ASP A 208 43.07 13.57 -18.87
CA ASP A 208 44.22 12.77 -18.45
C ASP A 208 44.74 13.17 -17.06
N ARG A 209 44.88 14.47 -16.81
CA ARG A 209 45.33 15.01 -15.52
C ARG A 209 44.27 14.81 -14.44
N ASP A 210 43.03 15.08 -14.79
CA ASP A 210 41.89 14.94 -13.89
C ASP A 210 41.68 13.46 -13.49
N LEU A 211 41.84 12.52 -14.43
CA LEU A 211 41.80 11.07 -14.16
C LEU A 211 42.92 10.64 -13.21
N MET A 212 44.13 11.17 -13.38
CA MET A 212 45.23 10.89 -12.46
C MET A 212 44.91 11.37 -11.03
N ASP A 213 44.30 12.56 -10.90
CA ASP A 213 43.86 13.07 -9.60
C ASP A 213 42.80 12.16 -8.96
N ILE A 214 41.77 11.76 -9.72
CA ILE A 214 40.75 10.81 -9.29
C ILE A 214 41.39 9.50 -8.80
N PHE A 215 42.33 8.93 -9.56
CA PHE A 215 42.92 7.64 -9.22
C PHE A 215 43.70 7.67 -7.91
N ILE A 216 44.35 8.79 -7.60
CA ILE A 216 45.16 8.98 -6.41
C ILE A 216 44.26 9.28 -5.19
N ASN A 217 43.28 10.15 -5.37
CA ASN A 217 42.53 10.79 -4.28
C ASN A 217 41.16 10.17 -4.01
N ASP A 218 40.50 9.56 -5.00
CA ASP A 218 39.16 8.99 -4.80
C ASP A 218 39.21 7.59 -4.18
N ARG A 219 38.99 7.55 -2.86
CA ARG A 219 38.98 6.31 -2.06
C ARG A 219 37.64 6.06 -1.38
N HIS A 220 36.60 6.83 -1.72
CA HIS A 220 35.30 6.66 -1.09
C HIS A 220 34.62 5.37 -1.59
N CYS A 221 34.11 4.59 -0.66
CA CYS A 221 33.33 3.39 -0.91
C CYS A 221 32.04 3.47 -0.11
N ALA A 222 30.93 3.16 -0.76
CA ALA A 222 29.65 3.03 -0.08
C ALA A 222 29.62 1.76 0.78
N ASP A 223 28.56 1.61 1.58
CA ASP A 223 28.41 0.51 2.53
C ASP A 223 28.56 -0.88 1.88
N LEU A 224 29.01 -1.87 2.67
CA LEU A 224 29.27 -3.24 2.20
C LEU A 224 28.04 -3.95 1.58
N LEU A 225 26.83 -3.52 1.94
CA LEU A 225 25.56 -4.05 1.41
C LEU A 225 25.02 -3.25 0.21
N ASN A 226 25.79 -2.29 -0.29
CA ASN A 226 25.35 -1.43 -1.38
C ASN A 226 25.18 -2.24 -2.68
N THR A 227 23.97 -2.17 -3.24
CA THR A 227 23.62 -2.78 -4.53
C THR A 227 23.91 -1.85 -5.71
N ASP A 228 23.98 -0.54 -5.49
CA ASP A 228 24.20 0.47 -6.53
C ASP A 228 25.66 0.90 -6.61
N ARG A 229 26.35 0.44 -7.66
CA ARG A 229 27.76 0.77 -7.92
C ARG A 229 28.01 2.28 -8.04
N ARG A 230 26.99 3.08 -8.35
CA ARG A 230 27.10 4.54 -8.51
C ARG A 230 27.32 5.29 -7.20
N GLN A 231 27.05 4.67 -6.05
CA GLN A 231 27.31 5.31 -4.76
C GLN A 231 28.79 5.23 -4.37
N ASN A 232 29.59 4.43 -5.07
CA ASN A 232 31.03 4.39 -4.83
C ASN A 232 31.70 5.59 -5.49
N GLY A 233 32.76 6.09 -4.84
CA GLY A 233 33.47 7.27 -5.29
C GLY A 233 32.76 8.56 -4.89
N SER A 234 33.53 9.63 -4.81
CA SER A 234 33.02 10.97 -4.46
C SER A 234 33.61 12.02 -5.37
N LEU A 235 34.93 11.99 -5.51
CA LEU A 235 35.69 12.92 -6.35
C LEU A 235 35.44 12.66 -7.84
N MET A 236 35.31 11.41 -8.27
CA MET A 236 35.02 11.08 -9.67
C MET A 236 33.71 11.74 -10.16
N TRP A 237 32.70 11.86 -9.29
CA TRP A 237 31.43 12.49 -9.63
C TRP A 237 31.54 13.99 -9.77
N VAL A 238 32.39 14.62 -8.95
CA VAL A 238 32.71 16.05 -9.07
C VAL A 238 33.38 16.33 -10.40
N TYR A 239 34.41 15.56 -10.77
CA TYR A 239 35.09 15.72 -12.06
C TYR A 239 34.17 15.45 -13.25
N LEU A 240 33.36 14.39 -13.22
CA LEU A 240 32.35 14.14 -14.26
C LEU A 240 31.42 15.33 -14.43
N ARG A 241 30.99 15.96 -13.33
CA ARG A 241 30.16 17.16 -13.39
C ARG A 241 30.91 18.37 -13.98
N VAL A 242 32.18 18.55 -13.62
CA VAL A 242 33.04 19.60 -14.18
C VAL A 242 33.20 19.41 -15.69
N TRP A 243 33.48 18.19 -16.16
CA TRP A 243 33.60 17.91 -17.59
C TRP A 243 32.30 18.16 -18.35
N GLN A 244 31.15 17.76 -17.78
CA GLN A 244 29.83 18.10 -18.35
C GLN A 244 29.64 19.61 -18.51
N LEU A 245 29.98 20.39 -17.47
CA LEU A 245 29.88 21.85 -17.50
C LEU A 245 30.83 22.47 -18.52
N GLN A 246 32.05 21.96 -18.65
CA GLN A 246 33.02 22.41 -19.65
C GLN A 246 32.50 22.14 -21.08
N VAL A 247 31.90 20.97 -21.34
CA VAL A 247 31.26 20.64 -22.62
C VAL A 247 30.11 21.61 -22.91
N THR A 248 29.24 21.90 -21.93
CA THR A 248 28.17 22.88 -22.09
C THR A 248 28.73 24.27 -22.42
N LEU A 249 29.75 24.72 -21.69
CA LEU A 249 30.40 26.00 -21.91
C LEU A 249 31.04 26.09 -23.30
N GLN A 250 31.73 25.04 -23.75
CA GLN A 250 32.30 24.97 -25.09
C GLN A 250 31.22 25.00 -26.16
N THR A 251 30.08 24.35 -25.92
CA THR A 251 28.93 24.43 -26.83
C THR A 251 28.48 25.88 -26.98
N HIS A 252 28.26 26.60 -25.87
CA HIS A 252 27.82 27.99 -25.91
C HIS A 252 28.86 28.90 -26.59
N LYS A 253 30.15 28.68 -26.36
CA LYS A 253 31.22 29.42 -27.05
C LYS A 253 31.20 29.17 -28.56
N ARG A 254 30.98 27.93 -29.00
CA ARG A 254 30.87 27.58 -30.42
C ARG A 254 29.61 28.19 -31.05
N ALA A 255 28.47 28.07 -30.37
CA ALA A 255 27.22 28.71 -30.79
C ALA A 255 27.38 30.21 -30.97
N HIS A 256 28.02 30.88 -30.00
CA HIS A 256 28.27 32.32 -30.06
C HIS A 256 29.17 32.71 -31.25
N LYS A 257 30.25 31.96 -31.50
CA LYS A 257 31.13 32.18 -32.66
C LYS A 257 30.39 31.96 -33.99
N SER A 258 29.55 30.94 -34.08
CA SER A 258 28.74 30.67 -35.27
C SER A 258 27.75 31.80 -35.55
N LEU A 259 27.13 32.38 -34.51
CA LEU A 259 26.25 33.54 -34.66
C LEU A 259 27.01 34.80 -35.10
N GLN A 260 28.20 35.05 -34.55
CA GLN A 260 29.06 36.18 -34.95
C GLN A 260 29.55 36.08 -36.40
N GLY A 261 29.77 34.86 -36.91
CA GLY A 261 30.14 34.64 -38.32
C GLY A 261 28.98 34.83 -39.31
N VAL A 262 27.75 34.98 -38.83
CA VAL A 262 26.52 35.16 -39.64
C VAL A 262 26.08 36.63 -39.68
N GLU A 263 26.65 37.52 -38.85
CA GLU A 263 26.43 38.96 -38.98
C GLU A 263 27.03 39.48 -40.30
N PRO A 264 26.24 40.13 -41.18
CA PRO A 264 26.75 40.69 -42.42
C PRO A 264 27.72 41.83 -42.10
N ASP A 265 28.92 41.74 -42.65
CA ASP A 265 29.93 42.78 -42.61
C ASP A 265 29.33 44.08 -43.19
N PRO A 266 29.24 45.20 -42.42
CA PRO A 266 28.57 46.42 -42.86
C PRO A 266 29.29 47.17 -44.01
N ASN A 267 30.39 46.61 -44.52
CA ASN A 267 31.24 47.24 -45.55
C ASN A 267 31.08 46.68 -46.96
N HIS A 268 30.07 45.85 -47.23
CA HIS A 268 29.69 45.47 -48.59
C HIS A 268 28.32 46.02 -48.97
N THR A 269 28.22 47.35 -48.99
CA THR A 269 27.25 48.10 -49.80
C THR A 269 27.88 49.45 -50.16
N MET A 270 28.72 49.43 -51.18
CA MET A 270 29.06 50.59 -52.00
C MET A 270 29.15 50.14 -53.45
#